data_AF-A0A662WL09-F1
#
_entry.id   AF-A0A662WL09-F1
#
_cell.length_a   1.000
_cell.length_b   1.000
_cell.length_c   1.000
_cell.angle_alpha   90.00
_cell.angle_beta   90.00
_cell.angle_gamma   90.00
#
_symmetry.space_group_name_H-M   'P 1'
#
loop_
_entity.id
_entity.type
_entity.pdbx_description
1 polymer ?
#
loop_
_entity_poly.entity_id
_entity_poly.type
_entity_poly.pdbx_seq_one_letter_code
_entity_poly.pdbx_strand_id
1 'polypeptide(L)'
;MLRRMWFEWLVFMRQPVLPRHTHRRPWLRRVTMWRLFTVSLVLTGGWIYMQLLVRYGSISPAATAFFTTPYDGRTFDDLPPTSPPWRPPFRVVVSLTTTPGRLDKVMDSVRSLTKQSLVPDQIYVNVPEGAMKRHPERSYDDTAVPGELEAMAPLVVVNRCVDDGPATKLLGALRLEHNASTLIITLDDDFEYPSQLVASLAWEAIVKPDDVLGVCGWGMLPMWHAVGVVPAYVPYFMRPRGRYVDILQACCGNAYRRGFFHDVDALADIPSVCVTVDDVWIAGYLRTVEQRRSALVSKRLDPTDPPWKKEEARSAELQLTLSSYNHEHQVHYKCVQALEEKFHKRWPRNFEEE
;
A
#
# COMPACT_ATOMS: atom_id res chain seq x y z
N MET A 1 -36.72 -78.85 -57.19
CA MET A 1 -36.89 -78.05 -55.94
C MET A 1 -35.59 -77.65 -55.24
N LEU A 2 -34.41 -78.18 -55.63
CA LEU A 2 -33.10 -77.83 -55.03
C LEU A 2 -32.34 -76.68 -55.72
N ARG A 3 -32.88 -76.07 -56.79
CA ARG A 3 -32.24 -74.94 -57.49
C ARG A 3 -32.68 -73.55 -57.02
N ARG A 4 -33.80 -73.44 -56.26
CA ARG A 4 -34.25 -72.17 -55.67
C ARG A 4 -33.61 -71.88 -54.30
N MET A 5 -33.34 -72.92 -53.50
CA MET A 5 -32.67 -72.79 -52.20
C MET A 5 -31.21 -72.32 -52.30
N TRP A 6 -30.51 -72.60 -53.40
CA TRP A 6 -29.11 -72.21 -53.54
C TRP A 6 -28.95 -70.74 -53.95
N PHE A 7 -29.97 -70.16 -54.61
CA PHE A 7 -29.96 -68.75 -55.00
C PHE A 7 -30.29 -67.82 -53.83
N GLU A 8 -31.15 -68.24 -52.90
CA GLU A 8 -31.45 -67.47 -51.68
C GLU A 8 -30.26 -67.44 -50.70
N TRP A 9 -29.47 -68.52 -50.64
CA TRP A 9 -28.25 -68.57 -49.81
C TRP A 9 -27.09 -67.70 -50.35
N LEU A 10 -26.99 -67.54 -51.67
CA LEU A 10 -25.98 -66.69 -52.32
C LEU A 10 -26.29 -65.20 -52.22
N VAL A 11 -27.56 -64.82 -52.05
CA VAL A 11 -27.96 -63.42 -51.80
C VAL A 11 -27.71 -63.03 -50.35
N PHE A 12 -27.88 -63.98 -49.40
CA PHE A 12 -27.63 -63.71 -47.98
C PHE A 12 -26.13 -63.57 -47.65
N MET A 13 -25.25 -64.28 -48.37
CA MET A 13 -23.78 -64.24 -48.19
C MET A 13 -23.07 -63.12 -48.97
N ARG A 14 -23.81 -62.26 -49.70
CA ARG A 14 -23.26 -61.13 -50.46
C ARG A 14 -23.79 -59.76 -50.05
N GLN A 15 -24.48 -59.65 -48.92
CA GLN A 15 -24.60 -58.35 -48.27
C GLN A 15 -23.37 -58.19 -47.38
N PRO A 16 -22.45 -57.25 -47.67
CA PRO A 16 -21.49 -56.85 -46.66
C PRO A 16 -22.33 -56.46 -45.46
N VAL A 17 -21.95 -56.95 -44.28
CA VAL A 17 -22.41 -56.37 -43.02
C VAL A 17 -22.02 -54.90 -43.10
N LEU A 18 -22.93 -54.07 -43.63
CA LEU A 18 -22.78 -52.63 -43.58
C LEU A 18 -22.62 -52.36 -42.10
N PRO A 19 -21.52 -51.72 -41.67
CA PRO A 19 -21.46 -51.23 -40.31
C PRO A 19 -22.73 -50.39 -40.18
N ARG A 20 -23.61 -50.75 -39.25
CA ARG A 20 -24.63 -49.80 -38.79
C ARG A 20 -23.81 -48.60 -38.36
N HIS A 21 -23.73 -47.58 -39.22
CA HIS A 21 -23.19 -46.29 -38.87
C HIS A 21 -24.13 -45.77 -37.79
N THR A 22 -23.83 -46.15 -36.53
CA THR A 22 -24.42 -45.49 -35.39
C THR A 22 -23.96 -44.06 -35.51
N HIS A 23 -24.85 -43.21 -36.01
CA HIS A 23 -24.75 -41.76 -35.96
C HIS A 23 -24.89 -41.28 -34.50
N ARG A 24 -24.12 -41.88 -33.59
CA ARG A 24 -24.00 -41.51 -32.20
C ARG A 24 -22.56 -41.12 -31.97
N ARG A 25 -22.21 -39.86 -32.27
CA ARG A 25 -21.16 -39.08 -31.59
C ARG A 25 -20.90 -37.64 -32.10
N PRO A 26 -21.78 -36.90 -32.82
CA PRO A 26 -21.60 -35.45 -32.92
C PRO A 26 -21.90 -34.77 -31.57
N TRP A 27 -22.98 -35.18 -30.88
CA TRP A 27 -23.39 -34.56 -29.62
C TRP A 27 -22.40 -34.87 -28.49
N LEU A 28 -22.02 -36.13 -28.29
CA LEU A 28 -21.01 -36.49 -27.27
C LEU A 28 -19.66 -35.79 -27.51
N ARG A 29 -19.14 -35.74 -28.75
CA ARG A 29 -17.92 -34.98 -29.07
C ARG A 29 -18.11 -33.47 -28.90
N ARG A 30 -19.26 -32.90 -29.27
CA ARG A 30 -19.58 -31.48 -29.01
C ARG A 30 -19.64 -31.18 -27.52
N VAL A 31 -20.27 -32.04 -26.71
CA VAL A 31 -20.30 -31.91 -25.25
C VAL A 31 -18.89 -32.00 -24.67
N THR A 32 -18.03 -32.88 -25.19
CA THR A 32 -16.62 -32.93 -24.80
C THR A 32 -15.85 -31.67 -25.22
N MET A 33 -16.06 -31.17 -26.44
CA MET A 33 -15.44 -29.92 -26.93
C MET A 33 -15.89 -28.70 -26.14
N TRP A 34 -17.19 -28.58 -25.83
CA TRP A 34 -17.72 -27.51 -24.98
C TRP A 34 -17.13 -27.58 -23.58
N ARG A 35 -17.03 -28.77 -22.98
CA ARG A 35 -16.37 -28.94 -21.68
C ARG A 35 -14.90 -28.54 -21.73
N LEU A 36 -14.16 -28.95 -22.75
CA LEU A 36 -12.76 -28.56 -22.94
C LEU A 36 -12.62 -27.05 -23.12
N PHE A 37 -13.50 -26.42 -23.90
CA PHE A 37 -13.54 -24.98 -24.09
C PHE A 37 -13.86 -24.26 -22.78
N THR A 38 -14.85 -24.72 -22.01
CA THR A 38 -15.19 -24.17 -20.69
C THR A 38 -14.03 -24.30 -19.72
N VAL A 39 -13.37 -25.47 -19.66
CA VAL A 39 -12.18 -25.66 -18.80
C VAL A 39 -11.05 -24.73 -19.23
N SER A 40 -10.78 -24.60 -20.54
CA SER A 40 -9.77 -23.67 -21.05
C SER A 40 -10.07 -22.22 -20.70
N LEU A 41 -11.33 -21.80 -20.83
CA LEU A 41 -11.78 -20.46 -20.47
C LEU A 41 -11.64 -20.20 -18.97
N VAL A 42 -11.99 -21.16 -18.12
CA VAL A 42 -11.83 -21.07 -16.66
C VAL A 42 -10.35 -21.01 -16.27
N LEU A 43 -9.49 -21.84 -16.87
CA LEU A 43 -8.05 -21.82 -16.59
C LEU A 43 -7.41 -20.51 -17.06
N THR A 44 -7.77 -20.03 -18.25
CA THR A 44 -7.27 -18.76 -18.79
C THR A 44 -7.75 -17.59 -17.95
N GLY A 45 -9.04 -17.58 -17.57
CA GLY A 45 -9.61 -16.57 -16.68
C GLY A 45 -8.96 -16.57 -15.29
N GLY A 46 -8.73 -17.76 -14.72
CA GLY A 46 -8.02 -17.92 -13.45
C GLY A 46 -6.58 -17.44 -13.52
N TRP A 47 -5.87 -17.75 -14.61
CA TRP A 47 -4.52 -17.25 -14.86
C TRP A 47 -4.49 -15.73 -14.99
N ILE A 48 -5.38 -15.13 -15.79
CA ILE A 48 -5.48 -13.67 -15.94
C ILE A 48 -5.78 -13.02 -14.58
N TYR A 49 -6.74 -13.56 -13.83
CA TYR A 49 -7.06 -13.07 -12.49
C TYR A 49 -5.87 -13.15 -11.54
N MET A 50 -5.11 -14.25 -11.57
CA MET A 50 -3.87 -14.40 -10.81
C MET A 50 -2.85 -13.33 -11.17
N GLN A 51 -2.63 -13.07 -12.47
CA GLN A 51 -1.71 -12.03 -12.92
C GLN A 51 -2.16 -10.63 -12.50
N LEU A 52 -3.48 -10.36 -12.53
CA LEU A 52 -4.02 -9.09 -12.06
C LEU A 52 -3.85 -8.93 -10.54
N LEU A 53 -4.12 -9.97 -9.74
CA LEU A 53 -3.85 -9.95 -8.30
C LEU A 53 -2.37 -9.74 -7.99
N VAL A 54 -1.50 -10.47 -8.70
CA VAL A 54 -0.05 -10.36 -8.60
C VAL A 54 0.46 -9.00 -9.07
N ARG A 55 -0.29 -8.22 -9.86
CA ARG A 55 0.12 -6.90 -10.37
C ARG A 55 -0.52 -5.71 -9.65
N TYR A 56 -1.72 -5.88 -9.10
CA TYR A 56 -2.51 -4.77 -8.56
C TYR A 56 -3.05 -5.04 -7.15
N GLY A 57 -2.75 -6.20 -6.58
CA GLY A 57 -3.40 -6.64 -5.35
C GLY A 57 -4.91 -6.86 -5.54
N SER A 58 -5.63 -6.87 -4.42
CA SER A 58 -7.06 -7.11 -4.36
C SER A 58 -7.78 -5.91 -3.76
N ILE A 59 -8.83 -5.46 -4.44
CA ILE A 59 -9.87 -4.57 -3.89
C ILE A 59 -11.14 -5.36 -3.52
N SER A 60 -11.05 -6.69 -3.49
CA SER A 60 -12.20 -7.54 -3.19
C SER A 60 -12.69 -7.27 -1.76
N PRO A 61 -13.99 -7.00 -1.56
CA PRO A 61 -14.53 -6.80 -0.22
C PRO A 61 -14.38 -8.03 0.67
N ALA A 62 -14.49 -9.22 0.07
CA ALA A 62 -14.27 -10.48 0.77
C ALA A 62 -12.81 -10.63 1.19
N ALA A 63 -11.86 -10.38 0.28
CA ALA A 63 -10.44 -10.42 0.63
C ALA A 63 -10.12 -9.41 1.73
N THR A 64 -10.61 -8.18 1.61
CA THR A 64 -10.47 -7.15 2.65
C THR A 64 -11.02 -7.65 3.98
N ALA A 65 -12.23 -8.23 3.99
CA ALA A 65 -12.85 -8.75 5.21
C ALA A 65 -12.02 -9.84 5.90
N PHE A 66 -11.36 -10.72 5.14
CA PHE A 66 -10.52 -11.80 5.67
C PHE A 66 -9.11 -11.36 6.08
N PHE A 67 -8.53 -10.34 5.43
CA PHE A 67 -7.13 -9.93 5.64
C PHE A 67 -6.97 -8.61 6.42
N THR A 68 -8.06 -8.10 6.97
CA THR A 68 -8.08 -6.94 7.86
C THR A 68 -9.12 -7.21 8.95
N THR A 69 -9.14 -6.43 10.05
CA THR A 69 -10.16 -6.58 11.10
C THR A 69 -10.89 -5.26 11.36
N PRO A 70 -12.14 -5.28 11.88
CA PRO A 70 -12.87 -4.05 12.18
C PRO A 70 -12.10 -3.18 13.16
N TYR A 71 -12.00 -1.89 12.87
CA TYR A 71 -11.44 -0.91 13.79
C TYR A 71 -12.54 -0.34 14.67
N ASP A 72 -12.31 -0.33 15.97
CA ASP A 72 -13.22 0.17 17.00
C ASP A 72 -12.80 1.57 17.46
N GLY A 73 -12.61 2.47 16.50
CA GLY A 73 -12.34 3.87 16.75
C GLY A 73 -13.55 4.77 16.52
N ARG A 74 -13.30 6.05 16.32
CA ARG A 74 -14.37 7.01 16.04
C ARG A 74 -15.01 6.72 14.67
N THR A 75 -16.25 7.13 14.53
CA THR A 75 -17.03 6.94 13.31
C THR A 75 -16.73 8.04 12.27
N PHE A 76 -17.24 7.85 11.06
CA PHE A 76 -17.13 8.85 10.00
C PHE A 76 -17.76 10.20 10.36
N ASP A 77 -18.83 10.22 11.16
CA ASP A 77 -19.57 11.44 11.50
C ASP A 77 -18.98 12.20 12.70
N ASP A 78 -18.11 11.56 13.49
CA ASP A 78 -17.48 12.16 14.66
C ASP A 78 -16.46 13.24 14.24
N LEU A 79 -16.58 14.50 14.65
CA LEU A 79 -15.61 15.55 14.27
C LEU A 79 -14.85 16.08 15.49
N PRO A 80 -13.55 16.43 15.35
CA PRO A 80 -12.82 17.13 16.40
C PRO A 80 -13.59 18.39 16.83
N PRO A 81 -13.59 18.74 18.13
CA PRO A 81 -14.25 19.96 18.60
C PRO A 81 -13.71 21.19 17.88
N THR A 82 -14.58 22.13 17.52
CA THR A 82 -14.20 23.33 16.76
C THR A 82 -14.16 24.61 17.61
N SER A 83 -14.74 24.60 18.81
CA SER A 83 -14.77 25.76 19.71
C SER A 83 -14.75 25.36 21.20
N PRO A 84 -13.90 26.00 22.04
CA PRO A 84 -12.79 26.86 21.65
C PRO A 84 -11.79 26.11 20.75
N PRO A 85 -10.81 26.77 20.10
CA PRO A 85 -9.83 26.09 19.25
C PRO A 85 -9.24 24.89 19.99
N TRP A 86 -9.61 23.69 19.53
CA TRP A 86 -9.28 22.46 20.20
C TRP A 86 -7.82 22.09 19.94
N ARG A 87 -7.15 21.59 20.98
CA ARG A 87 -5.82 21.00 20.88
C ARG A 87 -5.78 19.69 21.68
N PRO A 88 -5.02 18.68 21.22
CA PRO A 88 -4.78 17.48 22.01
C PRO A 88 -3.86 17.79 23.22
N PRO A 89 -3.84 16.90 24.24
CA PRO A 89 -2.99 17.07 25.43
C PRO A 89 -1.51 16.74 25.18
N PHE A 90 -1.08 16.67 23.92
CA PHE A 90 0.28 16.30 23.52
C PHE A 90 0.71 17.13 22.31
N ARG A 91 2.03 17.24 22.13
CA ARG A 91 2.62 17.89 20.96
C ARG A 91 2.31 17.12 19.68
N VAL A 92 2.00 17.84 18.60
CA VAL A 92 1.75 17.28 17.27
C VAL A 92 2.71 17.92 16.28
N VAL A 93 3.54 17.10 15.63
CA VAL A 93 4.44 17.55 14.57
C VAL A 93 4.12 16.85 13.26
N VAL A 94 4.33 17.54 12.16
CA VAL A 94 4.25 16.99 10.81
C VAL A 94 5.67 16.89 10.26
N SER A 95 5.96 15.82 9.52
CA SER A 95 7.27 15.58 8.95
C SER A 95 7.18 15.00 7.55
N LEU A 96 7.94 15.57 6.63
CA LEU A 96 8.06 15.11 5.25
C LEU A 96 9.53 15.13 4.84
N THR A 97 9.87 14.39 3.80
CA THR A 97 11.20 14.46 3.17
C THR A 97 11.01 14.78 1.70
N THR A 98 11.95 15.51 1.13
CA THR A 98 11.91 15.85 -0.29
C THR A 98 13.18 15.37 -0.99
N THR A 99 13.23 15.55 -2.31
CA THR A 99 14.38 15.20 -3.16
C THR A 99 14.82 16.44 -3.93
N PRO A 100 16.05 16.51 -4.45
CA PRO A 100 16.53 17.68 -5.19
C PRO A 100 15.60 18.04 -6.35
N GLY A 101 15.09 17.04 -7.08
CA GLY A 101 14.15 17.25 -8.20
C GLY A 101 12.70 17.58 -7.83
N ARG A 102 12.37 17.65 -6.54
CA ARG A 102 11.05 18.10 -6.04
C ARG A 102 11.14 19.27 -5.07
N LEU A 103 12.34 19.78 -4.80
CA LEU A 103 12.55 20.86 -3.84
C LEU A 103 11.88 22.16 -4.29
N ASP A 104 11.75 22.39 -5.59
CA ASP A 104 10.99 23.49 -6.20
C ASP A 104 9.47 23.28 -6.17
N LYS A 105 9.00 22.04 -5.97
CA LYS A 105 7.59 21.63 -6.03
C LYS A 105 6.95 21.35 -4.67
N VAL A 106 7.77 21.16 -3.63
CA VAL A 106 7.34 20.83 -2.26
C VAL A 106 6.42 21.88 -1.63
N MET A 107 6.41 23.11 -2.17
CA MET A 107 5.62 24.21 -1.64
C MET A 107 4.11 23.96 -1.64
N ASP A 108 3.56 23.20 -2.59
CA ASP A 108 2.12 22.88 -2.58
C ASP A 108 1.75 22.04 -1.34
N SER A 109 2.58 21.02 -1.06
CA SER A 109 2.45 20.19 0.13
C SER A 109 2.61 21.03 1.40
N VAL A 110 3.68 21.81 1.52
CA VAL A 110 3.95 22.64 2.72
C VAL A 110 2.85 23.68 2.95
N ARG A 111 2.39 24.38 1.91
CA ARG A 111 1.31 25.37 2.01
C ARG A 111 -0.03 24.73 2.41
N SER A 112 -0.31 23.49 2.01
CA SER A 112 -1.50 22.78 2.48
C SER A 112 -1.42 22.42 3.97
N LEU A 113 -0.20 22.15 4.47
CA LEU A 113 0.06 21.80 5.87
C LEU A 113 0.07 23.00 6.82
N THR A 114 0.43 24.18 6.34
CA THR A 114 0.29 25.42 7.13
C THR A 114 -1.17 25.86 7.28
N LYS A 115 -2.08 25.34 6.45
CA LYS A 115 -3.53 25.66 6.44
C LYS A 115 -4.39 24.62 7.18
N GLN A 116 -3.78 23.79 8.02
CA GLN A 116 -4.51 22.78 8.80
C GLN A 116 -5.40 23.45 9.87
N SER A 117 -6.59 22.87 10.08
CA SER A 117 -7.55 23.29 11.11
C SER A 117 -6.99 23.13 12.53
N LEU A 118 -6.19 22.09 12.76
CA LEU A 118 -5.23 22.03 13.85
C LEU A 118 -3.86 22.31 13.25
N VAL A 119 -3.36 23.54 13.41
CA VAL A 119 -2.00 23.89 13.00
C VAL A 119 -1.01 23.06 13.83
N PRO A 120 -0.14 22.25 13.21
CA PRO A 120 0.89 21.49 13.91
C PRO A 120 1.78 22.41 14.75
N ASP A 121 2.35 21.87 15.81
CA ASP A 121 3.34 22.62 16.61
C ASP A 121 4.66 22.81 15.86
N GLN A 122 4.92 21.98 14.84
CA GLN A 122 6.07 22.09 13.94
C GLN A 122 5.81 21.32 12.65
N ILE A 123 6.31 21.84 11.53
CA ILE A 123 6.42 21.12 10.25
C ILE A 123 7.91 20.96 9.93
N TYR A 124 8.40 19.72 9.88
CA TYR A 124 9.76 19.39 9.49
C TYR A 124 9.83 19.04 8.00
N VAL A 125 10.59 19.84 7.25
CA VAL A 125 10.96 19.52 5.87
C VAL A 125 12.38 18.98 5.91
N ASN A 126 12.51 17.65 5.89
CA ASN A 126 13.79 16.99 5.91
C ASN A 126 14.41 17.06 4.51
N VAL A 127 15.58 17.69 4.42
CA VAL A 127 16.37 17.80 3.19
C VAL A 127 17.75 17.24 3.52
N PRO A 128 18.03 15.98 3.17
CA PRO A 128 19.32 15.39 3.49
C PRO A 128 20.52 16.14 2.91
N GLU A 129 21.71 15.84 3.40
CA GLU A 129 22.99 16.37 2.93
C GLU A 129 23.71 15.38 2.00
N GLY A 130 24.50 15.88 1.05
CA GLY A 130 25.34 15.06 0.18
C GLY A 130 24.60 14.25 -0.88
N ALA A 131 25.24 13.16 -1.32
CA ALA A 131 24.73 12.29 -2.38
C ALA A 131 23.47 11.53 -1.95
N MET A 132 22.48 11.41 -2.86
CA MET A 132 21.24 10.71 -2.56
C MET A 132 21.48 9.20 -2.41
N LYS A 133 20.87 8.59 -1.38
CA LYS A 133 20.94 7.15 -1.11
C LYS A 133 20.38 6.31 -2.26
N ARG A 134 19.32 6.78 -2.94
CA ARG A 134 18.68 6.08 -4.07
C ARG A 134 19.31 6.39 -5.43
N HIS A 135 19.92 7.56 -5.56
CA HIS A 135 20.46 8.09 -6.82
C HIS A 135 21.80 8.76 -6.54
N PRO A 136 22.88 7.99 -6.26
CA PRO A 136 24.16 8.54 -5.81
C PRO A 136 24.81 9.50 -6.81
N GLU A 137 24.35 9.51 -8.06
CA GLU A 137 24.75 10.47 -9.10
C GLU A 137 24.16 11.88 -8.91
N ARG A 138 23.24 12.07 -7.95
CA ARG A 138 22.62 13.36 -7.61
C ARG A 138 22.94 13.72 -6.16
N SER A 139 23.16 15.00 -5.88
CA SER A 139 23.34 15.52 -4.53
C SER A 139 22.22 16.45 -4.11
N TYR A 140 21.89 16.47 -2.81
CA TYR A 140 21.04 17.50 -2.23
C TYR A 140 21.72 18.85 -2.14
N ASP A 141 23.06 18.89 -2.17
CA ASP A 141 23.82 20.14 -2.14
C ASP A 141 23.85 20.85 -3.51
N ASP A 142 23.42 20.15 -4.58
CA ASP A 142 23.35 20.71 -5.94
C ASP A 142 22.14 21.63 -6.14
N THR A 143 21.14 21.57 -5.24
CA THR A 143 19.91 22.36 -5.33
C THR A 143 19.73 23.21 -4.08
N ALA A 144 19.70 24.52 -4.25
CA ALA A 144 19.46 25.44 -3.13
C ALA A 144 18.06 25.25 -2.55
N VAL A 145 17.96 25.28 -1.23
CA VAL A 145 16.67 25.30 -0.53
C VAL A 145 15.92 26.59 -0.90
N PRO A 146 14.64 26.52 -1.32
CA PRO A 146 13.85 27.71 -1.61
C PRO A 146 13.77 28.64 -0.40
N GLY A 147 14.12 29.91 -0.59
CA GLY A 147 13.99 30.93 0.47
C GLY A 147 12.55 31.09 0.99
N GLU A 148 11.55 30.69 0.21
CA GLU A 148 10.15 30.63 0.68
C GLU A 148 9.96 29.62 1.82
N LEU A 149 10.64 28.47 1.80
CA LEU A 149 10.59 27.51 2.92
C LEU A 149 11.20 28.11 4.19
N GLU A 150 12.36 28.76 4.06
CA GLU A 150 13.04 29.40 5.18
C GLU A 150 12.20 30.55 5.77
N ALA A 151 11.50 31.31 4.92
CA ALA A 151 10.62 32.40 5.33
C ALA A 151 9.37 31.94 6.11
N MET A 152 9.03 30.64 6.11
CA MET A 152 7.92 30.07 6.87
C MET A 152 8.29 29.68 8.31
N ALA A 153 9.54 29.95 8.75
CA ALA A 153 9.94 29.84 10.14
C ALA A 153 9.11 30.78 11.06
N PRO A 154 8.85 30.41 12.33
CA PRO A 154 9.34 29.21 13.00
C PRO A 154 8.46 27.97 12.79
N LEU A 155 7.30 28.07 12.11
CA LEU A 155 6.37 26.94 11.95
C LEU A 155 6.95 25.84 11.05
N VAL A 156 7.66 26.22 9.99
CA VAL A 156 8.37 25.30 9.11
C VAL A 156 9.86 25.32 9.45
N VAL A 157 10.43 24.14 9.70
CA VAL A 157 11.87 23.95 9.93
C VAL A 157 12.43 23.10 8.82
N VAL A 158 13.39 23.65 8.09
CA VAL A 158 14.21 22.90 7.14
C VAL A 158 15.28 22.16 7.94
N ASN A 159 15.20 20.83 7.94
CA ASN A 159 16.13 19.97 8.65
C ASN A 159 17.16 19.39 7.68
N ARG A 160 18.40 19.91 7.73
CA ARG A 160 19.55 19.33 7.04
C ARG A 160 20.01 18.10 7.81
N CYS A 161 19.97 16.92 7.17
CA CYS A 161 20.04 15.65 7.88
C CYS A 161 20.67 14.51 7.07
N VAL A 162 20.74 13.31 7.66
CA VAL A 162 21.20 12.09 7.00
C VAL A 162 20.11 11.58 6.03
N ASP A 163 20.52 11.05 4.87
CA ASP A 163 19.59 10.42 3.91
C ASP A 163 19.31 8.96 4.29
N ASP A 164 18.14 8.69 4.87
CA ASP A 164 17.64 7.34 5.10
C ASP A 164 16.76 6.84 3.95
N GLY A 165 16.76 7.52 2.80
CA GLY A 165 15.83 7.31 1.71
C GLY A 165 14.44 7.87 2.04
N PRO A 166 13.36 7.29 1.49
CA PRO A 166 11.98 7.68 1.81
C PRO A 166 11.69 7.72 3.32
N ALA A 167 12.25 6.80 4.11
CA ALA A 167 12.06 6.74 5.56
C ALA A 167 12.56 7.99 6.32
N THR A 168 13.36 8.86 5.68
CA THR A 168 13.81 10.15 6.24
C THR A 168 12.65 11.00 6.76
N LYS A 169 11.45 10.89 6.16
CA LYS A 169 10.25 11.60 6.65
C LYS A 169 9.92 11.24 8.11
N LEU A 170 10.18 10.00 8.54
CA LEU A 170 9.99 9.57 9.91
C LEU A 170 11.27 9.75 10.73
N LEU A 171 12.38 9.18 10.24
CA LEU A 171 13.65 9.15 10.96
C LEU A 171 14.22 10.55 11.23
N GLY A 172 14.02 11.50 10.33
CA GLY A 172 14.35 12.91 10.55
C GLY A 172 13.63 13.49 11.77
N ALA A 173 12.32 13.28 11.89
CA ALA A 173 11.55 13.74 13.06
C ALA A 173 11.92 12.97 14.34
N LEU A 174 12.17 11.66 14.26
CA LEU A 174 12.55 10.85 15.43
C LEU A 174 13.88 11.29 16.07
N ARG A 175 14.78 11.89 15.28
CA ARG A 175 16.05 12.47 15.74
C ARG A 175 15.90 13.85 16.37
N LEU A 176 14.82 14.58 16.07
CA LEU A 176 14.54 15.91 16.60
C LEU A 176 13.58 15.89 17.81
N GLU A 177 12.65 14.95 17.84
CA GLU A 177 11.64 14.82 18.88
C GLU A 177 12.05 13.76 19.90
N HIS A 178 12.02 14.12 21.19
CA HIS A 178 12.43 13.22 22.28
C HIS A 178 11.30 12.90 23.27
N ASN A 179 10.22 13.70 23.30
CA ASN A 179 9.11 13.43 24.18
C ASN A 179 8.28 12.24 23.65
N ALA A 180 8.18 11.17 24.44
CA ALA A 180 7.46 9.95 24.08
C ALA A 180 5.99 10.19 23.69
N SER A 181 5.33 11.21 24.25
CA SER A 181 3.94 11.51 23.92
C SER A 181 3.76 12.28 22.61
N THR A 182 4.82 12.86 22.01
CA THR A 182 4.71 13.60 20.75
C THR A 182 4.08 12.71 19.69
N LEU A 183 3.05 13.22 19.02
CA LEU A 183 2.47 12.61 17.84
C LEU A 183 3.21 13.11 16.60
N ILE A 184 3.83 12.21 15.86
CA ILE A 184 4.54 12.50 14.61
C ILE A 184 3.66 12.04 13.47
N ILE A 185 3.29 12.96 12.57
CA ILE A 185 2.51 12.68 11.37
C ILE A 185 3.43 12.77 10.15
N THR A 186 3.64 11.65 9.46
CA THR A 186 4.50 11.62 8.26
C THR A 186 3.71 11.69 6.98
N LEU A 187 4.22 12.47 6.03
CA LEU A 187 3.56 12.78 4.76
C LEU A 187 4.58 12.79 3.61
N ASP A 188 4.09 12.59 2.39
CA ASP A 188 4.86 12.78 1.15
C ASP A 188 4.86 14.24 0.70
N ASP A 189 5.88 14.62 -0.06
CA ASP A 189 6.16 16.00 -0.50
C ASP A 189 5.44 16.41 -1.79
N ASP A 190 4.59 15.55 -2.36
CA ASP A 190 3.98 15.71 -3.69
C ASP A 190 2.44 15.59 -3.68
N PHE A 191 1.80 16.09 -2.61
CA PHE A 191 0.35 16.04 -2.40
C PHE A 191 -0.18 17.30 -1.71
N GLU A 192 -1.38 17.74 -2.10
CA GLU A 192 -2.15 18.73 -1.34
C GLU A 192 -3.05 18.02 -0.32
N TYR A 193 -2.82 18.27 0.96
CA TYR A 193 -3.53 17.59 2.05
C TYR A 193 -4.80 18.35 2.51
N PRO A 194 -5.89 17.63 2.85
CA PRO A 194 -7.10 18.27 3.37
C PRO A 194 -6.83 18.93 4.73
N SER A 195 -7.47 20.06 4.99
CA SER A 195 -7.22 20.86 6.21
C SER A 195 -7.63 20.17 7.51
N GLN A 196 -8.41 19.08 7.44
CA GLN A 196 -8.85 18.30 8.59
C GLN A 196 -7.89 17.16 8.95
N LEU A 197 -6.83 16.91 8.17
CA LEU A 197 -5.98 15.74 8.32
C LEU A 197 -5.33 15.66 9.71
N VAL A 198 -4.61 16.72 10.09
CA VAL A 198 -3.85 16.76 11.36
C VAL A 198 -4.80 16.69 12.56
N ALA A 199 -5.89 17.45 12.53
CA ALA A 199 -6.88 17.44 13.60
C ALA A 199 -7.52 16.04 13.77
N SER A 200 -7.84 15.38 12.66
CA SER A 200 -8.49 14.07 12.67
C SER A 200 -7.58 12.97 13.22
N LEU A 201 -6.32 12.91 12.77
CA LEU A 201 -5.34 11.96 13.27
C LEU A 201 -4.99 12.21 14.75
N ALA A 202 -4.81 13.47 15.14
CA ALA A 202 -4.54 13.82 16.54
C ALA A 202 -5.71 13.49 17.46
N TRP A 203 -6.94 13.71 17.01
CA TRP A 203 -8.12 13.45 17.82
C TRP A 203 -8.39 11.96 17.99
N GLU A 204 -8.08 11.17 16.97
CA GLU A 204 -8.13 9.70 17.05
C GLU A 204 -7.04 9.15 17.98
N ALA A 205 -5.83 9.72 17.95
CA ALA A 205 -4.72 9.31 18.82
C ALA A 205 -4.98 9.53 20.33
N ILE A 206 -6.03 10.29 20.71
CA ILE A 206 -6.47 10.39 22.10
C ILE A 206 -7.14 9.10 22.56
N VAL A 207 -7.99 8.51 21.72
CA VAL A 207 -8.79 7.32 22.09
C VAL A 207 -8.08 6.01 21.77
N LYS A 208 -7.13 6.04 20.83
CA LYS A 208 -6.24 4.92 20.50
C LYS A 208 -4.77 5.32 20.69
N PRO A 209 -4.32 5.54 21.94
CA PRO A 209 -2.96 6.01 22.21
C PRO A 209 -1.86 5.00 21.86
N ASP A 210 -2.22 3.72 21.73
CA ASP A 210 -1.30 2.60 21.47
C ASP A 210 -1.29 2.12 20.02
N ASP A 211 -2.19 2.61 19.18
CA ASP A 211 -2.28 2.25 17.76
C ASP A 211 -1.52 3.26 16.90
N VAL A 212 -0.98 2.76 15.80
CA VAL A 212 -0.48 3.55 14.68
C VAL A 212 -1.67 3.85 13.78
N LEU A 213 -1.86 5.13 13.45
CA LEU A 213 -3.07 5.58 12.77
C LEU A 213 -2.72 6.06 11.37
N GLY A 214 -3.58 5.81 10.38
CA GLY A 214 -3.40 6.35 9.04
C GLY A 214 -4.69 6.45 8.26
N VAL A 215 -4.60 7.02 7.06
CA VAL A 215 -5.77 7.27 6.20
C VAL A 215 -5.92 6.22 5.10
N CYS A 216 -4.81 5.64 4.64
CA CYS A 216 -4.81 4.55 3.67
C CYS A 216 -3.82 3.45 4.07
N GLY A 217 -4.08 2.25 3.59
CA GLY A 217 -3.36 1.05 3.96
C GLY A 217 -4.02 -0.21 3.44
N TRP A 218 -3.39 -1.35 3.72
CA TRP A 218 -3.76 -2.64 3.16
C TRP A 218 -3.37 -3.80 4.08
N GLY A 219 -4.17 -4.85 4.00
CA GLY A 219 -3.88 -6.13 4.65
C GLY A 219 -3.00 -7.02 3.77
N MET A 220 -2.24 -7.91 4.38
CA MET A 220 -1.41 -8.90 3.70
C MET A 220 -2.26 -10.10 3.28
N LEU A 221 -2.45 -10.26 1.97
CA LEU A 221 -3.08 -11.43 1.37
C LEU A 221 -2.01 -12.47 0.99
N PRO A 222 -1.91 -13.61 1.69
CA PRO A 222 -0.94 -14.64 1.37
C PRO A 222 -1.30 -15.34 0.05
N MET A 223 -0.29 -15.58 -0.78
CA MET A 223 -0.45 -16.16 -2.11
C MET A 223 0.45 -17.39 -2.27
N TRP A 224 -0.11 -18.46 -2.82
CA TRP A 224 0.68 -19.58 -3.35
C TRP A 224 1.33 -19.16 -4.67
N HIS A 225 2.30 -18.26 -4.60
CA HIS A 225 3.05 -17.72 -5.72
C HIS A 225 4.40 -17.21 -5.22
N ALA A 226 5.37 -17.02 -6.12
CA ALA A 226 6.69 -16.48 -5.76
C ALA A 226 6.65 -15.09 -5.10
N VAL A 227 5.54 -14.35 -5.28
CA VAL A 227 5.32 -13.06 -4.61
C VAL A 227 5.05 -13.18 -3.11
N GLY A 228 4.63 -14.36 -2.63
CA GLY A 228 4.33 -14.65 -1.22
C GLY A 228 3.11 -13.93 -0.64
N VAL A 229 3.03 -12.62 -0.78
CA VAL A 229 1.95 -11.75 -0.27
C VAL A 229 1.62 -10.68 -1.31
N VAL A 230 0.34 -10.34 -1.46
CA VAL A 230 -0.12 -9.18 -2.22
C VAL A 230 -1.00 -8.27 -1.35
N PRO A 231 -1.16 -6.98 -1.68
CA PRO A 231 -2.03 -6.10 -0.92
C PRO A 231 -3.52 -6.49 -1.05
N ALA A 232 -4.23 -6.52 0.07
CA ALA A 232 -5.69 -6.42 0.16
C ALA A 232 -6.04 -4.98 0.56
N TYR A 233 -6.28 -4.14 -0.44
CA TYR A 233 -6.61 -2.73 -0.25
C TYR A 233 -8.01 -2.56 0.33
N VAL A 234 -8.15 -1.68 1.32
CA VAL A 234 -9.47 -1.34 1.89
C VAL A 234 -10.24 -0.44 0.90
N PRO A 235 -11.34 -0.93 0.28
CA PRO A 235 -12.09 -0.16 -0.71
C PRO A 235 -12.75 1.07 -0.07
N TYR A 236 -12.98 2.10 -0.89
CA TYR A 236 -13.55 3.38 -0.42
C TYR A 236 -14.85 3.27 0.38
N PHE A 237 -15.69 2.28 0.10
CA PHE A 237 -16.95 2.09 0.81
C PHE A 237 -16.80 1.34 2.14
N MET A 238 -15.65 0.69 2.38
CA MET A 238 -15.31 0.04 3.66
C MET A 238 -14.52 0.96 4.61
N ARG A 239 -13.78 1.94 4.08
CA ARG A 239 -13.00 2.90 4.88
C ARG A 239 -13.79 3.68 5.94
N PRO A 240 -15.06 4.10 5.73
CA PRO A 240 -15.82 4.84 6.75
C PRO A 240 -16.09 4.08 8.06
N ARG A 241 -15.78 2.77 8.11
CA ARG A 241 -15.86 1.95 9.33
C ARG A 241 -14.50 1.74 10.01
N GLY A 242 -13.44 2.26 9.41
CA GLY A 242 -12.06 1.97 9.79
C GLY A 242 -11.70 0.48 9.69
N ARG A 243 -10.40 0.18 9.62
CA ARG A 243 -9.90 -1.21 9.61
C ARG A 243 -8.52 -1.28 10.24
N TYR A 244 -8.28 -2.27 11.08
CA TYR A 244 -6.91 -2.68 11.38
C TYR A 244 -6.31 -3.36 10.14
N VAL A 245 -5.12 -2.92 9.75
CA VAL A 245 -4.39 -3.38 8.55
C VAL A 245 -2.94 -3.67 8.90
N ASP A 246 -2.23 -4.36 8.00
CA ASP A 246 -0.83 -4.69 8.25
C ASP A 246 0.05 -3.47 7.98
N ILE A 247 -0.23 -2.75 6.89
CA ILE A 247 0.62 -1.66 6.40
C ILE A 247 -0.22 -0.41 6.12
N LEU A 248 0.26 0.73 6.62
CA LEU A 248 -0.28 2.07 6.34
C LEU A 248 0.63 2.81 5.37
N GLN A 249 0.05 3.59 4.46
CA GLN A 249 0.79 4.28 3.41
C GLN A 249 0.92 5.77 3.73
N ALA A 250 2.16 6.25 3.82
CA ALA A 250 2.47 7.63 4.16
C ALA A 250 1.91 8.66 3.16
N CYS A 251 1.63 8.26 1.92
CA CYS A 251 1.05 9.14 0.90
C CYS A 251 -0.29 9.76 1.32
N CYS A 252 -1.04 9.14 2.25
CA CYS A 252 -2.28 9.73 2.79
C CYS A 252 -2.14 10.24 4.23
N GLY A 253 -0.97 10.05 4.84
CA GLY A 253 -0.70 10.40 6.23
C GLY A 253 -0.78 9.23 7.21
N ASN A 254 0.32 9.05 7.94
CA ASN A 254 0.45 8.11 9.05
C ASN A 254 0.87 8.87 10.31
N ALA A 255 0.29 8.52 11.45
CA ALA A 255 0.54 9.12 12.76
C ALA A 255 1.06 8.07 13.75
N TYR A 256 2.15 8.42 14.43
CA TYR A 256 2.85 7.56 15.37
C TYR A 256 3.13 8.32 16.65
N ARG A 257 3.12 7.66 17.81
CA ARG A 257 3.75 8.23 19.00
C ARG A 257 5.26 8.13 18.85
N ARG A 258 5.98 9.18 19.25
CA ARG A 258 7.45 9.14 19.34
C ARG A 258 7.91 7.98 20.22
N GLY A 259 7.19 7.70 21.31
CA GLY A 259 7.47 6.61 22.24
C GLY A 259 7.28 5.20 21.68
N PHE A 260 6.77 5.05 20.44
CA PHE A 260 6.71 3.74 19.78
C PHE A 260 8.06 3.28 19.24
N PHE A 261 9.08 4.13 19.22
CA PHE A 261 10.38 3.82 18.63
C PHE A 261 11.47 3.89 19.70
N HIS A 262 11.71 2.78 20.39
CA HIS A 262 12.68 2.71 21.48
C HIS A 262 14.11 2.70 20.94
N ASP A 263 14.34 1.99 19.85
CA ASP A 263 15.65 1.87 19.19
C ASP A 263 15.61 2.45 17.77
N VAL A 264 15.85 3.76 17.68
CA VAL A 264 15.83 4.49 16.40
C VAL A 264 16.97 4.04 15.48
N ASP A 265 18.11 3.62 16.03
CA ASP A 265 19.25 3.17 15.22
C ASP A 265 18.94 1.82 14.56
N ALA A 266 18.30 0.89 15.28
CA ALA A 266 17.81 -0.36 14.69
C ALA A 266 16.76 -0.13 13.59
N LEU A 267 15.89 0.88 13.75
CA LEU A 267 14.94 1.28 12.71
C LEU A 267 15.65 1.92 11.50
N ALA A 268 16.71 2.72 11.73
CA ALA A 268 17.46 3.43 10.70
C ALA A 268 18.37 2.52 9.86
N ASP A 269 18.75 1.36 10.38
CA ASP A 269 19.51 0.34 9.65
C ASP A 269 18.60 -0.43 8.66
N ILE A 270 18.11 0.27 7.63
CA ILE A 270 17.16 -0.27 6.65
C ILE A 270 17.89 -1.19 5.66
N PRO A 271 17.50 -2.48 5.52
CA PRO A 271 18.04 -3.35 4.49
C PRO A 271 17.86 -2.75 3.09
N SER A 272 18.82 -2.96 2.18
CA SER A 272 18.80 -2.36 0.84
C SER A 272 17.52 -2.66 0.06
N VAL A 273 16.96 -3.87 0.22
CA VAL A 273 15.70 -4.30 -0.43
C VAL A 273 14.46 -3.56 0.10
N CYS A 274 14.54 -2.96 1.28
CA CYS A 274 13.43 -2.24 1.92
C CYS A 274 13.42 -0.74 1.63
N VAL A 275 14.50 -0.17 1.06
CA VAL A 275 14.69 1.29 0.94
C VAL A 275 13.56 1.97 0.15
N THR A 276 12.97 1.30 -0.85
CA THR A 276 11.90 1.88 -1.68
C THR A 276 10.48 1.54 -1.20
N VAL A 277 10.37 0.81 -0.09
CA VAL A 277 9.10 0.38 0.55
C VAL A 277 9.20 0.65 2.05
N ASP A 278 9.52 1.91 2.40
CA ASP A 278 9.68 2.35 3.79
C ASP A 278 8.42 2.12 4.62
N ASP A 279 7.24 2.21 4.00
CA ASP A 279 5.96 1.88 4.62
C ASP A 279 5.90 0.42 5.13
N VAL A 280 6.38 -0.54 4.33
CA VAL A 280 6.49 -1.96 4.74
C VAL A 280 7.49 -2.13 5.87
N TRP A 281 8.67 -1.51 5.75
CA TRP A 281 9.72 -1.59 6.76
C TRP A 281 9.25 -1.03 8.11
N ILE A 282 8.68 0.17 8.11
CA ILE A 282 8.18 0.86 9.31
C ILE A 282 7.04 0.06 9.94
N ALA A 283 6.06 -0.38 9.13
CA ALA A 283 4.94 -1.16 9.63
C ALA A 283 5.39 -2.49 10.25
N GLY A 284 6.35 -3.18 9.61
CA GLY A 284 6.89 -4.42 10.14
C GLY A 284 7.68 -4.20 11.42
N TYR A 285 8.48 -3.13 11.50
CA TYR A 285 9.24 -2.82 12.73
C TYR A 285 8.26 -2.57 13.88
N LEU A 286 7.28 -1.70 13.65
CA LEU A 286 6.24 -1.37 14.63
C LEU A 286 5.50 -2.62 15.10
N ARG A 287 5.18 -3.53 14.19
CA ARG A 287 4.41 -4.73 14.52
C ARG A 287 5.24 -5.83 15.18
N THR A 288 6.46 -6.06 14.73
CA THR A 288 7.31 -7.20 15.15
C THR A 288 8.19 -6.87 16.35
N VAL A 289 8.71 -5.65 16.42
CA VAL A 289 9.62 -5.19 17.47
C VAL A 289 8.82 -4.49 18.56
N GLU A 290 7.95 -3.57 18.17
CA GLU A 290 7.28 -2.64 19.10
C GLU A 290 5.85 -3.07 19.46
N GLN A 291 5.36 -4.16 18.87
CA GLN A 291 4.04 -4.76 19.10
C GLN A 291 2.86 -3.79 18.93
N ARG A 292 3.00 -2.82 18.01
CA ARG A 292 1.97 -1.84 17.69
C ARG A 292 1.09 -2.32 16.53
N ARG A 293 -0.19 -1.99 16.59
CA ARG A 293 -1.17 -2.29 15.53
C ARG A 293 -1.36 -1.07 14.64
N SER A 294 -1.63 -1.32 13.38
CA SER A 294 -1.86 -0.29 12.36
C SER A 294 -3.34 -0.20 12.03
N ALA A 295 -3.92 1.00 12.09
CA ALA A 295 -5.35 1.23 11.87
C ALA A 295 -5.60 2.33 10.84
N LEU A 296 -6.46 2.03 9.87
CA LEU A 296 -7.12 3.07 9.07
C LEU A 296 -8.23 3.69 9.90
N VAL A 297 -8.12 5.00 10.11
CA VAL A 297 -9.16 5.79 10.76
C VAL A 297 -10.40 5.89 9.87
N SER A 298 -11.57 6.07 10.47
CA SER A 298 -12.85 6.12 9.78
C SER A 298 -13.10 7.43 9.00
N LYS A 299 -12.05 8.10 8.52
CA LYS A 299 -12.13 9.43 7.87
C LYS A 299 -11.69 9.35 6.42
N ARG A 300 -12.37 10.12 5.57
CA ARG A 300 -11.97 10.33 4.17
C ARG A 300 -11.10 11.57 4.11
N LEU A 301 -9.79 11.35 4.11
CA LEU A 301 -8.78 12.40 4.13
C LEU A 301 -7.73 12.16 3.02
N ASP A 302 -8.15 11.49 1.95
CA ASP A 302 -7.32 11.27 0.77
C ASP A 302 -6.83 12.63 0.23
N PRO A 303 -5.52 12.81 0.04
CA PRO A 303 -5.01 14.04 -0.53
C PRO A 303 -5.29 14.11 -2.04
N THR A 304 -5.06 15.28 -2.61
CA THR A 304 -5.19 15.52 -4.05
C THR A 304 -3.84 15.76 -4.70
N ASP A 305 -3.67 15.26 -5.94
CA ASP A 305 -2.47 15.56 -6.73
C ASP A 305 -2.43 17.03 -7.14
N PRO A 306 -1.30 17.74 -6.92
CA PRO A 306 -1.10 19.09 -7.41
C PRO A 306 -1.05 19.13 -8.95
N PRO A 307 -1.30 20.30 -9.58
CA PRO A 307 -1.36 20.42 -11.04
C PRO A 307 -0.11 19.91 -11.78
N TRP A 308 1.08 20.22 -11.26
CA TRP A 308 2.35 19.81 -11.87
C TRP A 308 2.51 18.29 -11.93
N LYS A 309 2.04 17.57 -10.90
CA LYS A 309 2.12 16.10 -10.85
C LYS A 309 1.21 15.45 -11.89
N LYS A 310 0.04 16.05 -12.13
CA LYS A 310 -0.88 15.63 -13.21
C LYS A 310 -0.33 15.92 -14.61
N GLU A 311 0.49 16.96 -14.75
CA GLU A 311 1.21 17.26 -16.00
C GLU A 311 2.32 16.25 -16.25
N GLU A 312 3.14 15.97 -15.25
CA GLU A 312 4.21 14.96 -15.33
C GLU A 312 3.68 13.55 -15.61
N ALA A 313 2.56 13.17 -14.99
CA ALA A 313 1.93 11.87 -15.24
C ALA A 313 1.41 11.69 -16.68
N ARG A 314 1.24 12.79 -17.44
CA ARG A 314 0.79 12.76 -18.85
C ARG A 314 1.95 12.68 -19.85
N SER A 315 3.19 12.96 -19.44
CA SER A 315 4.33 12.88 -20.35
C SER A 315 4.73 11.40 -20.58
N ALA A 316 5.01 11.04 -21.83
CA ALA A 316 5.30 9.65 -22.21
C ALA A 316 6.63 9.10 -21.64
N GLU A 317 7.42 9.94 -20.97
CA GLU A 317 8.78 9.62 -20.49
C GLU A 317 8.85 8.94 -19.11
N LEU A 318 7.73 8.76 -18.40
CA LEU A 318 7.69 8.10 -17.08
C LEU A 318 6.85 6.81 -17.13
N GLN A 319 7.28 5.83 -17.92
CA GLN A 319 6.51 4.61 -18.16
C GLN A 319 6.44 3.61 -16.98
N LEU A 320 7.10 3.89 -15.85
CA LEU A 320 6.98 3.03 -14.67
C LEU A 320 7.11 3.83 -13.37
N THR A 321 6.01 3.91 -12.60
CA THR A 321 6.04 4.48 -11.26
C THR A 321 6.87 3.60 -10.33
N LEU A 322 7.46 4.18 -9.27
CA LEU A 322 8.19 3.41 -8.26
C LEU A 322 7.32 2.30 -7.65
N SER A 323 6.03 2.58 -7.43
CA SER A 323 5.07 1.59 -6.96
C SER A 323 4.92 0.42 -7.94
N SER A 324 4.76 0.71 -9.25
CA SER A 324 4.72 -0.34 -10.29
C SER A 324 6.01 -1.16 -10.34
N TYR A 325 7.18 -0.52 -10.18
CA TYR A 325 8.47 -1.20 -10.13
C TYR A 325 8.55 -2.16 -8.94
N ASN A 326 8.26 -1.65 -7.75
CA ASN A 326 8.29 -2.40 -6.51
C ASN A 326 7.35 -3.60 -6.57
N HIS A 327 6.20 -3.44 -7.20
CA HIS A 327 5.20 -4.48 -7.37
C HIS A 327 5.67 -5.58 -8.33
N GLU A 328 6.17 -5.21 -9.51
CA GLU A 328 6.70 -6.14 -10.52
C GLU A 328 7.89 -6.96 -9.98
N HIS A 329 8.75 -6.35 -9.16
CA HIS A 329 9.97 -6.95 -8.62
C HIS A 329 9.79 -7.58 -7.22
N GLN A 330 8.56 -7.63 -6.71
CA GLN A 330 8.20 -8.26 -5.43
C GLN A 330 8.91 -7.63 -4.22
N VAL A 331 9.22 -6.34 -4.30
CA VAL A 331 10.04 -5.63 -3.29
C VAL A 331 9.35 -5.64 -1.92
N HIS A 332 8.02 -5.45 -1.87
CA HIS A 332 7.25 -5.50 -0.63
C HIS A 332 7.44 -6.82 0.12
N TYR A 333 7.32 -7.97 -0.56
CA TYR A 333 7.47 -9.29 0.07
C TYR A 333 8.91 -9.58 0.50
N LYS A 334 9.88 -9.26 -0.35
CA LYS A 334 11.30 -9.40 0.01
C LYS A 334 11.65 -8.54 1.23
N CYS A 335 11.04 -7.36 1.36
CA CYS A 335 11.21 -6.55 2.56
C CYS A 335 10.60 -7.20 3.81
N VAL A 336 9.41 -7.82 3.71
CA VAL A 336 8.85 -8.62 4.83
C VAL A 336 9.82 -9.73 5.26
N GLN A 337 10.39 -10.48 4.31
CA GLN A 337 11.35 -11.54 4.61
C GLN A 337 12.62 -10.99 5.28
N ALA A 338 13.20 -9.92 4.72
CA ALA A 338 14.40 -9.28 5.26
C ALA A 338 14.17 -8.76 6.70
N LEU A 339 12.96 -8.27 6.99
CA LEU A 339 12.58 -7.81 8.31
C LEU A 339 12.47 -8.96 9.33
N GLU A 340 11.78 -10.05 8.96
CA GLU A 340 11.65 -11.23 9.82
C GLU A 340 13.02 -11.88 10.10
N GLU A 341 13.88 -11.95 9.08
CA GLU A 341 15.24 -12.45 9.19
C GLU A 341 16.08 -11.58 10.12
N LYS A 342 16.06 -10.26 9.92
CA LYS A 342 16.86 -9.30 10.69
C LYS A 342 16.53 -9.30 12.17
N PHE A 343 15.26 -9.36 12.54
CA PHE A 343 14.84 -9.33 13.95
C PHE A 343 14.63 -10.72 14.55
N HIS A 344 14.87 -11.79 13.78
CA HIS A 344 14.63 -13.18 14.18
C HIS A 344 13.23 -13.41 14.77
N LYS A 345 12.24 -12.70 14.23
CA LYS A 345 10.84 -12.71 14.68
C LYS A 345 9.92 -12.70 13.48
N ARG A 346 8.95 -13.62 13.47
CA ARG A 346 7.88 -13.64 12.48
C ARG A 346 6.99 -12.42 12.67
N TRP A 347 6.58 -11.78 11.57
CA TRP A 347 5.60 -10.70 11.59
C TRP A 347 4.20 -11.30 11.78
N PRO A 348 3.53 -11.08 12.93
CA PRO A 348 2.17 -11.55 13.12
C PRO A 348 1.21 -10.69 12.29
N ARG A 349 0.57 -11.31 11.29
CA ARG A 349 -0.36 -10.61 10.38
C ARG A 349 -1.72 -10.43 11.06
N ASN A 350 -2.50 -9.44 10.63
CA ASN A 350 -3.81 -9.18 11.23
C ASN A 350 -4.79 -10.36 11.11
N PHE A 351 -4.70 -11.15 10.04
CA PHE A 351 -5.56 -12.33 9.88
C PHE A 351 -5.18 -13.51 10.79
N GLU A 352 -4.04 -13.43 11.49
CA GLU A 352 -3.57 -14.44 12.44
C GLU A 352 -3.96 -14.10 13.88
N GLU A 353 -4.47 -12.88 14.14
CA GLU A 353 -5.01 -12.48 15.44
C GLU A 353 -6.48 -12.91 15.52
N GLU A 354 -6.76 -13.98 16.27
CA GLU A 354 -8.13 -14.36 16.69
C GLU A 354 -8.60 -13.54 17.90
#